data_AF-A0A0M4EG27-F1
#
_entry.id   AF-A0A0M4EG27-F1
#
_cell.length_a   1.000
_cell.length_b   1.000
_cell.length_c   1.000
_cell.angle_alpha   90.00
_cell.angle_beta   90.00
_cell.angle_gamma   90.00
#
_symmetry.space_group_name_H-M   'P 1'
#
loop_
_entity.id
_entity.type
_entity.pdbx_description
1 polymer ?
#
loop_
_entity_poly.entity_id
_entity_poly.type
_entity_poly.pdbx_seq_one_letter_code
_entity_poly.pdbx_strand_id
1 'polypeptide(L)'
;MFRYGARFYCKFATKSNIKLPKPSEKTELDFTQLNHSTKVPQQPVPTAFPDTSKSAIEIDTKTIQLLERLSLVDLDSEQALATLKSSIQFADKIAHIDTENVRPLYTVLEKQQLQLRNDIVTTGDNREQLMQLAKVTDEDYYVSPPGNIPLEQ
;
A
#
# COMPACT_ATOMS: atom_id res chain seq x y z
N MET A 1 19.95 -28.86 18.88
CA MET A 1 20.22 -27.57 19.56
C MET A 1 20.60 -26.54 18.50
N PHE A 2 19.61 -25.91 17.86
CA PHE A 2 19.87 -24.94 16.79
C PHE A 2 20.30 -23.61 17.42
N ARG A 3 21.59 -23.29 17.28
CA ARG A 3 22.14 -21.98 17.65
C ARG A 3 21.60 -20.95 16.66
N TYR A 4 20.61 -20.16 17.08
CA TYR A 4 20.17 -18.98 16.34
C TYR A 4 21.31 -17.94 16.35
N GLY A 5 22.09 -17.90 15.28
CA GLY A 5 22.99 -16.78 15.01
C GLY A 5 22.16 -15.50 14.94
N ALA A 6 22.54 -14.50 15.73
CA ALA A 6 21.86 -13.21 15.78
C ALA A 6 21.78 -12.61 14.36
N ARG A 7 20.59 -12.61 13.78
CA ARG A 7 20.33 -11.96 12.50
C ARG A 7 20.47 -10.45 12.72
N PHE A 8 21.56 -9.86 12.24
CA PHE A 8 21.97 -8.46 12.47
C PHE A 8 20.94 -7.38 12.06
N TYR A 9 19.85 -7.75 11.39
CA TYR A 9 18.87 -6.81 10.87
C TYR A 9 17.62 -6.61 11.77
N CYS A 10 17.45 -7.37 12.85
CA CYS A 10 16.33 -7.20 13.79
C CYS A 10 16.79 -7.05 15.24
N LYS A 11 16.25 -6.06 15.96
CA LYS A 11 16.36 -5.95 17.43
C LYS A 11 15.00 -5.73 18.05
N PHE A 12 14.81 -6.23 19.27
CA PHE A 12 13.65 -5.90 20.09
C PHE A 12 13.62 -4.42 20.42
N ALA A 13 12.43 -3.83 20.40
CA ALA A 13 12.21 -2.42 20.70
C ALA A 13 12.61 -2.13 22.16
N THR A 14 13.85 -1.74 22.38
CA THR A 14 14.27 -1.15 23.65
C THR A 14 13.66 0.24 23.75
N LYS A 15 13.11 0.64 24.90
CA LYS A 15 12.63 2.02 25.13
C LYS A 15 13.73 2.99 24.68
N SER A 16 13.50 3.67 23.57
CA SER A 16 14.48 4.57 22.97
C SER A 16 14.58 5.81 23.84
N ASN A 17 15.60 5.91 24.69
CA ASN A 17 16.10 7.19 25.20
C ASN A 17 16.89 7.90 24.09
N ILE A 18 16.28 8.06 22.91
CA ILE A 18 16.81 8.97 21.92
C ILE A 18 16.44 10.35 22.46
N LYS A 19 17.40 11.01 23.10
CA LYS A 19 17.34 12.47 23.24
C LYS A 19 17.23 12.99 21.81
N LEU A 20 16.06 13.49 21.45
CA LEU A 20 15.92 14.30 20.24
C LEU A 20 17.03 15.34 20.29
N PRO A 21 17.84 15.50 19.23
CA PRO A 21 18.78 16.60 19.17
C PRO A 21 18.00 17.88 19.52
N LYS A 22 18.52 18.66 20.46
CA LYS A 22 17.97 19.99 20.75
C LYS A 22 17.81 20.69 19.40
N PRO A 23 16.69 21.39 19.12
CA PRO A 23 16.51 22.07 17.85
C PRO A 23 17.64 23.10 17.71
N SER A 24 18.69 22.71 16.99
CA SER A 24 19.69 23.62 16.49
C SER A 24 18.94 24.59 15.59
N GLU A 25 19.07 25.88 15.92
CA GLU A 25 18.66 27.08 15.18
C GLU A 25 17.76 26.84 13.98
N LYS A 26 16.53 27.41 14.04
CA LYS A 26 15.55 27.45 12.95
C LYS A 26 16.23 27.92 11.67
N THR A 27 16.76 26.97 10.91
CA THR A 27 17.31 27.24 9.58
C THR A 27 16.07 27.35 8.71
N GLU A 28 15.74 28.58 8.33
CA GLU A 28 14.63 28.87 7.45
C GLU A 28 14.81 28.02 6.18
N LEU A 29 13.81 27.19 5.86
CA LEU A 29 13.93 26.26 4.75
C LEU A 29 13.89 27.06 3.45
N ASP A 30 15.03 27.15 2.78
CA ASP A 30 15.08 27.74 1.44
C ASP A 30 14.50 26.74 0.43
N PHE A 31 13.24 26.95 0.05
CA PHE A 31 12.55 26.15 -0.95
C PHE A 31 13.00 26.43 -2.39
N THR A 32 13.89 27.41 -2.61
CA THR A 32 14.39 27.75 -3.94
C THR A 32 15.59 26.92 -4.36
N GLN A 33 16.24 26.22 -3.42
CA GLN A 33 17.46 25.45 -3.69
C GLN A 33 17.38 24.02 -3.15
N LEU A 34 17.75 23.06 -3.99
CA LEU A 34 17.82 21.66 -3.61
C LEU A 34 19.16 21.38 -2.92
N ASN A 35 19.12 21.19 -1.60
CA ASN A 35 20.29 20.81 -0.80
C ASN A 35 20.78 19.36 -1.05
N HIS A 36 20.01 18.58 -1.81
CA HIS A 36 20.32 17.19 -2.14
C HIS A 36 20.17 16.93 -3.63
N SER A 37 20.97 15.99 -4.15
CA SER A 37 20.85 15.53 -5.54
C SER A 37 19.44 15.00 -5.79
N THR A 38 18.68 15.75 -6.58
CA THR A 38 17.35 15.35 -7.01
C THR A 38 17.44 14.38 -8.19
N LYS A 39 16.59 13.36 -8.18
CA LYS A 39 16.35 12.50 -9.36
C LYS A 39 15.20 13.02 -10.22
N VAL A 40 14.56 14.12 -9.80
CA VAL A 40 13.52 14.82 -10.56
C VAL A 40 14.20 15.79 -11.53
N PRO A 41 13.95 15.67 -12.85
CA PRO A 41 14.50 16.60 -13.82
C PRO A 41 14.14 18.05 -13.50
N GLN A 42 15.15 18.94 -13.49
CA GLN A 42 14.97 20.37 -13.20
C GLN A 42 14.52 21.17 -14.42
N GLN A 43 14.60 20.56 -15.61
CA GLN A 43 14.09 21.10 -16.85
C GLN A 43 13.09 20.09 -17.43
N PRO A 44 12.02 20.56 -18.09
CA PRO A 44 11.07 19.68 -18.74
C PRO A 44 11.81 18.77 -19.73
N VAL A 45 11.81 17.47 -19.48
CA VAL A 45 12.33 16.49 -20.44
C VAL A 45 11.19 16.17 -21.39
N PRO A 46 11.33 16.40 -22.70
CA PRO A 46 10.35 15.99 -23.70
C PRO A 46 10.44 14.48 -23.91
N THR A 47 10.17 13.70 -22.87
CA THR A 47 9.95 12.27 -22.98
C THR A 47 8.52 12.07 -23.46
N ALA A 48 8.39 11.68 -24.74
CA ALA A 48 7.15 11.12 -25.25
C ALA A 48 6.92 9.78 -24.53
N PHE A 49 6.09 9.79 -23.49
CA PHE A 49 5.50 8.54 -23.05
C PHE A 49 4.75 7.96 -24.25
N PRO A 50 4.83 6.65 -24.50
CA PRO A 50 4.06 6.04 -25.56
C PRO A 50 2.58 6.36 -25.32
N ASP A 51 1.91 6.85 -26.35
CA ASP A 51 0.46 7.07 -26.34
C ASP A 51 -0.24 5.71 -26.34
N THR A 52 -0.42 5.15 -25.15
CA THR A 52 -1.19 3.91 -24.90
C THR A 52 -2.69 4.10 -25.16
N SER A 53 -3.13 5.32 -25.53
CA SER A 53 -4.50 5.61 -25.94
C SER A 53 -4.93 5.00 -27.26
N LYS A 54 -4.00 4.46 -28.05
CA LYS A 54 -4.30 3.83 -29.33
C LYS A 54 -4.73 2.36 -29.18
N SER A 55 -4.37 1.68 -28.10
CA SER A 55 -4.79 0.30 -27.85
C SER A 55 -6.13 0.31 -27.11
N ALA A 56 -7.20 -0.08 -27.80
CA ALA A 56 -8.49 -0.31 -27.16
C ALA A 56 -8.37 -1.50 -26.18
N ILE A 57 -8.75 -1.26 -24.92
CA ILE A 57 -8.74 -2.31 -23.90
C ILE A 57 -10.07 -3.06 -23.98
N GLU A 58 -9.99 -4.28 -24.50
CA GLU A 58 -11.09 -5.23 -24.51
C GLU A 58 -10.95 -6.19 -23.34
N ILE A 59 -12.02 -6.34 -22.57
CA ILE A 59 -12.08 -7.21 -21.40
C ILE A 59 -13.26 -8.15 -21.62
N ASP A 60 -13.01 -9.46 -21.57
CA ASP A 60 -14.07 -10.46 -21.67
C ASP A 60 -15.07 -10.34 -20.52
N THR A 61 -16.34 -10.61 -20.78
CA THR A 61 -17.41 -10.49 -19.78
C THR A 61 -17.18 -11.43 -18.59
N LYS A 62 -16.63 -12.63 -18.84
CA LYS A 62 -16.24 -13.56 -17.76
C LYS A 62 -15.16 -12.97 -16.84
N THR A 63 -14.24 -12.20 -17.41
CA THR A 63 -13.20 -11.52 -16.63
C THR A 63 -13.81 -10.42 -15.76
N ILE A 64 -14.78 -9.67 -16.29
CA ILE A 64 -15.51 -8.66 -15.52
C ILE A 64 -16.24 -9.31 -14.34
N GLN A 65 -17.03 -10.35 -14.59
CA GLN A 65 -17.74 -11.09 -13.53
C GLN A 65 -16.78 -11.67 -12.47
N LEU A 66 -15.62 -12.16 -12.89
CA LEU A 66 -14.60 -12.65 -11.96
C LEU A 66 -14.02 -11.51 -11.11
N LEU A 67 -13.77 -10.36 -11.71
CA LEU A 67 -13.27 -9.17 -11.01
C LEU A 67 -14.29 -8.67 -9.99
N GLU A 68 -15.58 -8.62 -10.35
CA GLU A 68 -16.67 -8.25 -9.43
C GLU A 68 -16.69 -9.19 -8.22
N ARG A 69 -16.66 -10.49 -8.48
CA ARG A 69 -16.68 -11.51 -7.42
C ARG A 69 -15.48 -11.42 -6.48
N LEU A 70 -14.29 -11.15 -7.01
CA LEU A 70 -13.06 -11.07 -6.20
C LEU A 70 -12.95 -9.75 -5.44
N SER A 71 -13.40 -8.65 -6.04
CA SER A 71 -13.34 -7.32 -5.43
C SER A 71 -14.55 -7.01 -4.53
N LEU A 72 -15.63 -7.78 -4.66
CA LEU A 72 -16.93 -7.50 -4.05
C LEU A 72 -17.46 -6.10 -4.45
N VAL A 73 -17.18 -5.70 -5.69
CA VAL A 73 -17.62 -4.44 -6.30
C VAL A 73 -18.49 -4.76 -7.50
N ASP A 74 -19.58 -4.00 -7.65
CA ASP A 74 -20.43 -4.03 -8.84
C ASP A 74 -19.79 -3.21 -9.98
N LEU A 75 -19.57 -3.85 -11.12
CA LEU A 75 -18.99 -3.28 -12.35
C LEU A 75 -19.98 -3.29 -13.52
N ASP A 76 -21.26 -3.59 -13.29
CA ASP A 76 -22.30 -3.64 -14.33
C ASP A 76 -22.62 -2.25 -14.92
N SER A 77 -22.22 -1.17 -14.23
CA SER A 77 -22.38 0.20 -14.71
C SER A 77 -21.41 0.55 -15.84
N GLU A 78 -21.93 1.16 -16.91
CA GLU A 78 -21.12 1.69 -18.02
C GLU A 78 -20.01 2.65 -17.52
N GLN A 79 -20.31 3.44 -16.48
CA GLN A 79 -19.34 4.35 -15.87
C GLN A 79 -18.22 3.60 -15.15
N ALA A 80 -18.54 2.48 -14.48
CA ALA A 80 -17.58 1.64 -13.80
C ALA A 80 -16.64 0.97 -14.82
N LEU A 81 -17.18 0.45 -15.92
CA LEU A 81 -16.40 -0.13 -17.02
C LEU A 81 -15.50 0.90 -17.70
N ALA A 82 -16.01 2.10 -17.96
CA ALA A 82 -15.21 3.19 -18.54
C ALA A 82 -14.05 3.58 -17.62
N THR A 83 -14.29 3.66 -16.30
CA THR A 83 -13.29 3.97 -15.29
C THR A 83 -12.23 2.87 -15.18
N LEU A 84 -12.65 1.61 -15.22
CA LEU A 84 -11.76 0.45 -15.21
C LEU A 84 -10.83 0.47 -16.43
N LYS A 85 -11.39 0.65 -17.64
CA LYS A 85 -10.62 0.74 -18.89
C LYS A 85 -9.62 1.90 -18.86
N SER A 86 -10.07 3.08 -18.41
CA SER A 86 -9.20 4.25 -18.26
C SER A 86 -8.05 4.01 -17.27
N SER A 87 -8.32 3.33 -16.16
CA SER A 87 -7.31 3.00 -15.14
C SER A 87 -6.26 2.01 -15.68
N ILE A 88 -6.69 1.00 -16.42
CA ILE A 88 -5.77 0.04 -17.08
C ILE A 88 -4.92 0.78 -18.12
N GLN A 89 -5.52 1.63 -18.94
CA GLN A 89 -4.82 2.42 -19.95
C GLN A 89 -3.77 3.37 -19.33
N PHE A 90 -4.11 3.93 -18.16
CA PHE A 90 -3.18 4.76 -17.39
C PHE A 90 -2.01 3.93 -16.85
N ALA A 91 -2.28 2.74 -16.31
CA ALA A 91 -1.25 1.83 -15.80
C ALA A 91 -0.33 1.29 -16.91
N ASP A 92 -0.82 1.11 -18.13
CA ASP A 92 -0.01 0.61 -19.25
C ASP A 92 1.19 1.54 -19.59
N LYS A 93 1.10 2.83 -19.22
CA LYS A 93 2.20 3.79 -19.40
C LYS A 93 3.47 3.37 -18.66
N ILE A 94 3.37 2.70 -17.51
CA ILE A 94 4.54 2.25 -16.75
C ILE A 94 5.14 0.94 -17.28
N ALA A 95 4.41 0.18 -18.11
CA ALA A 95 4.91 -1.06 -18.70
C ALA A 95 6.07 -0.83 -19.69
N HIS A 96 6.16 0.39 -20.24
CA HIS A 96 7.18 0.80 -21.19
C HIS A 96 8.45 1.33 -20.52
N ILE A 97 8.47 1.40 -19.18
CA ILE A 97 9.64 1.83 -18.43
C ILE A 97 10.60 0.65 -18.33
N ASP A 98 11.81 0.84 -18.85
CA ASP A 98 12.88 -0.14 -18.70
C ASP A 98 13.24 -0.31 -17.21
N THR A 99 13.06 -1.53 -16.73
CA THR A 99 13.38 -1.94 -15.35
C THR A 99 14.47 -3.02 -15.33
N GLU A 100 15.16 -3.25 -16.45
CA GLU A 100 16.28 -4.18 -16.50
C GLU A 100 17.36 -3.78 -15.47
N ASN A 101 17.78 -4.73 -14.65
CA ASN A 101 18.76 -4.53 -13.57
C ASN A 101 18.31 -3.55 -12.45
N VAL A 102 17.04 -3.15 -12.40
CA VAL A 102 16.47 -2.37 -11.29
C VAL A 102 15.92 -3.32 -10.22
N ARG A 103 16.44 -3.24 -8.99
CA ARG A 103 15.91 -4.04 -7.88
C ARG A 103 14.56 -3.48 -7.41
N PRO A 104 13.53 -4.32 -7.19
CA PRO A 104 12.27 -3.88 -6.63
C PRO A 104 12.44 -3.21 -5.26
N LEU A 105 11.68 -2.14 -5.02
CA LEU A 105 11.64 -1.48 -3.73
C LEU A 105 10.85 -2.34 -2.73
N TYR A 106 11.49 -2.73 -1.63
CA TYR A 106 10.85 -3.53 -0.56
C TYR A 106 10.79 -2.78 0.77
N THR A 107 11.65 -1.80 1.02
CA THR A 107 11.58 -0.88 2.17
C THR A 107 12.36 0.39 1.87
N VAL A 108 11.91 1.53 2.40
CA VAL A 108 12.70 2.78 2.42
C VAL A 108 13.66 2.84 3.62
N LEU A 109 13.56 1.87 4.52
CA LEU A 109 14.27 1.81 5.80
C LEU A 109 15.51 0.90 5.74
N GLU A 110 16.14 0.77 4.57
CA GLU A 110 17.26 -0.17 4.33
C GLU A 110 18.46 0.04 5.26
N LYS A 111 18.62 1.28 5.75
CA LYS A 111 19.68 1.69 6.69
C LYS A 111 19.25 1.65 8.15
N GLN A 112 18.01 1.25 8.43
CA GLN A 112 17.47 1.17 9.78
C GLN A 112 17.27 -0.28 10.19
N GLN A 113 17.51 -0.55 11.46
CA GLN A 113 17.26 -1.85 12.05
C GLN A 113 15.77 -2.04 12.30
N LEU A 114 15.20 -3.15 11.82
CA LEU A 114 13.80 -3.48 12.03
C LEU A 114 13.56 -3.70 13.53
N GLN A 115 12.61 -2.93 14.08
CA GLN A 115 12.22 -3.04 15.48
C GLN A 115 11.18 -4.14 15.63
N LEU A 116 11.51 -5.15 16.43
CA LEU A 116 10.57 -6.19 16.82
C LEU A 116 9.77 -5.73 18.04
N ARG A 117 8.47 -6.06 18.05
CA ARG A 117 7.63 -5.86 19.23
C ARG A 117 8.15 -6.72 20.39
N ASN A 118 8.21 -6.16 21.60
CA ASN A 118 8.52 -6.93 22.80
C ASN A 118 7.37 -7.90 23.12
N ASP A 119 7.71 -9.07 23.65
CA ASP A 119 6.73 -10.05 24.11
C ASP A 119 6.17 -9.67 25.50
N ILE A 120 5.43 -8.58 25.52
CA ILE A 120 4.79 -8.02 26.71
C ILE A 120 3.34 -7.73 26.33
N VAL A 121 2.40 -8.11 27.19
CA VAL A 121 0.98 -7.78 27.03
C VAL A 121 0.79 -6.28 27.24
N THR A 122 0.37 -5.57 26.19
CA THR A 122 0.18 -4.11 26.23
C THR A 122 -1.29 -3.68 26.24
N THR A 123 -2.19 -4.57 25.83
CA THR A 123 -3.61 -4.26 25.63
C THR A 123 -4.46 -5.20 26.49
N GLY A 124 -5.46 -4.64 27.17
CA GLY A 124 -6.38 -5.35 28.06
C GLY A 124 -7.69 -5.76 27.38
N ASP A 125 -8.73 -5.99 28.20
CA ASP A 125 -10.08 -6.32 27.74
C ASP A 125 -10.76 -5.12 27.07
N ASN A 126 -10.70 -5.07 25.74
CA ASN A 126 -11.31 -4.02 24.92
C ASN A 126 -12.59 -4.51 24.20
N ARG A 127 -13.16 -5.64 24.64
CA ARG A 127 -14.26 -6.29 23.94
C ARG A 127 -15.46 -5.36 23.76
N GLU A 128 -15.87 -4.65 24.81
CA GLU A 128 -17.02 -3.74 24.76
C GLU A 128 -16.83 -2.64 23.69
N GLN A 129 -15.65 -2.01 23.66
CA GLN A 129 -15.32 -0.97 22.67
C GLN A 129 -15.29 -1.53 21.24
N LEU A 130 -14.80 -2.75 21.07
CA LEU A 130 -14.74 -3.42 19.76
C LEU A 130 -16.12 -3.87 19.26
N MET A 131 -17.01 -4.28 20.16
CA MET A 131 -18.38 -4.68 19.80
C MET A 131 -19.23 -3.48 19.39
N GLN A 132 -19.00 -2.30 19.99
CA GLN A 132 -19.68 -1.05 19.59
C GLN A 132 -19.36 -0.61 18.15
N LEU A 133 -18.24 -1.06 17.57
CA LEU A 133 -17.88 -0.75 16.18
C LEU A 133 -18.66 -1.58 15.15
N ALA A 134 -19.25 -2.70 15.57
CA ALA A 134 -19.98 -3.58 14.66
C ALA A 134 -21.41 -3.10 14.42
N LYS A 135 -21.89 -3.33 13.19
CA LYS A 135 -23.26 -3.03 12.80
C LYS A 135 -24.29 -3.96 13.46
N VAL A 136 -23.93 -5.24 13.60
CA VAL A 136 -24.76 -6.27 14.23
C VAL A 136 -23.85 -7.16 15.06
N THR A 137 -24.26 -7.42 16.29
CA THR A 137 -23.63 -8.37 17.20
C THR A 137 -24.71 -9.24 17.82
N ASP A 138 -24.34 -10.45 18.23
CA ASP A 138 -25.21 -11.37 18.98
C ASP A 138 -24.37 -12.10 20.01
N GLU A 139 -24.79 -12.09 21.28
CA GLU A 139 -24.08 -12.70 22.41
C GLU A 139 -22.55 -12.48 22.39
N ASP A 140 -22.10 -11.24 22.17
CA ASP A 140 -20.68 -10.85 22.07
C ASP A 140 -19.90 -11.42 20.86
N TYR A 141 -20.61 -11.93 19.85
CA TYR A 141 -20.06 -12.34 18.57
C TYR A 141 -20.39 -11.34 17.47
N TYR A 142 -19.47 -11.22 16.50
CA TYR A 142 -19.76 -10.58 15.22
C TYR A 142 -20.63 -11.51 14.38
N VAL A 143 -21.78 -11.00 13.94
CA VAL A 143 -22.71 -11.78 13.11
C VAL A 143 -22.65 -11.30 11.67
N SER A 144 -22.45 -12.24 10.76
CA SER A 144 -22.67 -12.03 9.33
C SER A 144 -24.03 -12.63 8.92
N PRO A 145 -24.69 -12.07 7.91
CA PRO A 145 -25.85 -12.71 7.30
C PRO A 145 -25.48 -14.13 6.80
N PRO A 146 -26.44 -15.06 6.74
CA PRO A 146 -26.26 -16.36 6.08
C PRO A 146 -26.12 -16.13 4.57
N GLY A 147 -24.93 -15.73 4.13
CA GLY A 147 -24.69 -15.09 2.84
C GLY A 147 -23.51 -15.68 2.06
N ASN A 148 -23.20 -16.97 2.27
CA ASN A 148 -22.27 -17.69 1.40
C ASN A 148 -23.01 -18.36 0.22
N ILE A 149 -24.04 -17.69 -0.31
CA ILE A 149 -24.81 -18.13 -1.47
C ILE A 149 -24.12 -17.50 -2.70
N PRO A 150 -23.68 -18.30 -3.69
CA PRO A 150 -23.14 -17.76 -4.94
C PRO A 150 -24.16 -16.82 -5.58
N LEU A 151 -23.72 -15.66 -6.06
CA LEU A 151 -24.53 -14.86 -6.97
C LEU A 151 -24.82 -15.72 -8.21
N GLU A 152 -26.10 -15.89 -8.56
CA GLU A 152 -26.51 -16.61 -9.77
C GLU A 152 -25.88 -15.93 -10.99
N GLN A 153 -25.25 -16.72 -11.87
CA GLN A 153 -24.55 -16.24 -13.07
C GLN A 153 -25.48 -16.01 -14.24
#